data_AF-A0A7J3DQB0-F1
#
_entry.id   AF-A0A7J3DQB0-F1
#
_cell.length_a   1.000
_cell.length_b   1.000
_cell.length_c   1.000
_cell.angle_alpha   90.00
_cell.angle_beta   90.00
_cell.angle_gamma   90.00
#
_symmetry.space_group_name_H-M   'P 1'
#
loop_
_entity.id
_entity.type
_entity.pdbx_description
1 polymer ?
#
loop_
_entity_poly.entity_id
_entity_poly.type
_entity_poly.pdbx_seq_one_letter_code
_entity_poly.pdbx_strand_id
1 'polypeptide(L)'
;MRGKMKLKAKILGLEAGGKQIIVLNKEDSDELGITSLARVKLAYKGKELTAIANITTKIVNEGEIGVYEEVREKLNVKENENIEIEVAKYPHSLQTIKNKLKGRKLEYEETFELVKDVVEGNLTEIEIASFVTALHEKGLDLDEAANLTLAMVNTGKKLTLEKKVIADKHSCGGIPGDKTTLLLVPIVASANITIPKTSSRAITSASVTFNTPIVVKEEGKIKIVKIGELVDRITEGKLSIKLIEVPVFDENFKIVFRPVTDVYRHFKKEIYKVTLETGREVEVTKDHSLFVLRDGKIITLPTAELKIGDYLVVPRKLPILNNIKELNLGEEL
;
A
#
# COMPACT_ATOMS: atom_id res chain seq x y z
N MET A 1 15.38 -25.92 28.04
CA MET A 1 16.66 -25.25 28.33
C MET A 1 17.57 -25.52 27.13
N ARG A 2 18.24 -24.49 26.60
CA ARG A 2 18.79 -24.26 25.23
C ARG A 2 17.85 -23.40 24.39
N GLY A 3 17.87 -22.10 24.65
CA GLY A 3 17.04 -21.12 23.94
C GLY A 3 17.82 -20.03 23.23
N LYS A 4 19.08 -19.81 23.61
CA LYS A 4 19.93 -18.71 23.13
C LYS A 4 21.30 -19.24 22.73
N MET A 5 21.78 -18.81 21.56
CA MET A 5 23.12 -19.11 21.06
C MET A 5 23.76 -17.82 20.53
N LYS A 6 25.09 -17.74 20.55
CA LYS A 6 25.83 -16.64 19.92
C LYS A 6 26.52 -17.17 18.68
N LEU A 7 26.22 -16.56 17.54
CA LEU A 7 26.77 -16.92 16.24
C LEU A 7 27.49 -15.73 15.62
N LYS A 8 28.56 -15.99 14.87
CA LYS A 8 29.31 -14.94 14.16
C LYS A 8 28.58 -14.54 12.89
N ALA A 9 28.32 -13.25 12.72
CA ALA A 9 27.66 -12.72 11.54
C ALA A 9 28.51 -12.91 10.29
N LYS A 10 27.90 -13.48 9.25
CA LYS A 10 28.44 -13.59 7.89
C LYS A 10 27.57 -12.80 6.94
N ILE A 11 28.07 -11.70 6.39
CA ILE A 11 27.29 -10.85 5.48
C ILE A 11 27.20 -11.54 4.11
N LEU A 12 25.99 -11.88 3.66
CA LEU A 12 25.79 -12.65 2.44
C LEU A 12 25.74 -11.80 1.16
N GLY A 13 25.54 -10.48 1.27
CA GLY A 13 25.35 -9.62 0.10
C GLY A 13 24.04 -9.89 -0.65
N LEU A 14 23.02 -10.40 0.05
CA LEU A 14 21.72 -10.74 -0.50
C LEU A 14 20.63 -9.81 0.07
N GLU A 15 19.70 -9.42 -0.79
CA GLU A 15 18.51 -8.63 -0.45
C GLU A 15 17.26 -9.49 -0.65
N ALA A 16 16.24 -9.26 0.17
CA ALA A 16 14.97 -9.98 0.14
C ALA A 16 13.75 -9.04 0.05
N GLY A 17 13.93 -7.86 -0.54
CA GLY A 17 12.84 -6.91 -0.78
C GLY A 17 12.23 -6.36 0.52
N GLY A 18 13.05 -6.15 1.55
CA GLY A 18 12.61 -5.65 2.85
C GLY A 18 12.42 -6.73 3.92
N LYS A 19 12.54 -8.02 3.56
CA LYS A 19 12.36 -9.15 4.47
C LYS A 19 13.61 -9.37 5.31
N GLN A 20 13.43 -9.54 6.62
CA GLN A 20 14.53 -9.85 7.53
C GLN A 20 14.82 -11.35 7.48
N ILE A 21 15.76 -11.76 6.62
CA ILE A 21 16.14 -13.17 6.45
C ILE A 21 17.53 -13.40 7.05
N ILE A 22 17.65 -14.50 7.79
CA ILE A 22 18.93 -15.07 8.21
C ILE A 22 19.07 -16.50 7.71
N VAL A 23 20.30 -16.98 7.65
CA VAL A 23 20.63 -18.33 7.21
C VAL A 23 21.46 -19.00 8.29
N LEU A 24 21.00 -20.13 8.80
CA LEU A 24 21.71 -20.95 9.78
C LEU A 24 22.34 -22.16 9.11
N ASN A 25 23.48 -22.59 9.66
CA ASN A 25 23.96 -23.94 9.41
C ASN A 25 22.96 -24.95 9.98
N LYS A 26 22.85 -26.11 9.32
CA LYS A 26 21.94 -27.18 9.75
C LYS A 26 22.22 -27.66 11.19
N GLU A 27 23.48 -27.84 11.57
CA GLU A 27 23.83 -28.35 12.91
C GLU A 27 23.45 -27.33 14.01
N ASP A 28 23.78 -26.04 13.81
CA ASP A 28 23.37 -24.96 14.72
C ASP A 28 21.83 -24.86 14.83
N SER A 29 21.14 -25.05 13.71
CA SER A 29 19.68 -25.02 13.64
C SER A 29 19.05 -26.18 14.42
N ASP A 30 19.58 -27.39 14.26
CA ASP A 30 19.13 -28.59 14.97
C ASP A 30 19.41 -28.47 16.48
N GLU A 31 20.55 -27.90 16.88
CA GLU A 31 20.86 -27.63 18.29
C GLU A 31 19.90 -26.59 18.92
N LEU A 32 19.55 -25.56 18.17
CA LEU A 32 18.60 -24.52 18.58
C LEU A 32 17.14 -24.96 18.49
N GLY A 33 16.83 -26.09 17.84
CA GLY A 33 15.47 -26.51 17.53
C GLY A 33 14.75 -25.56 16.57
N ILE A 34 15.50 -24.85 15.72
CA ILE A 34 14.96 -23.94 14.72
C ILE A 34 14.76 -24.72 13.43
N THR A 35 13.59 -24.59 12.81
CA THR A 35 13.30 -25.16 11.50
C THR A 35 13.38 -24.09 10.41
N SER A 36 13.48 -24.50 9.14
CA SER A 36 13.45 -23.53 8.04
C SER A 36 12.10 -22.80 8.04
N LEU A 37 12.13 -21.51 7.73
CA LEU A 37 11.03 -20.56 7.81
C LEU A 37 10.55 -20.25 9.24
N ALA A 38 11.25 -20.74 10.27
CA ALA A 38 10.91 -20.40 11.64
C ALA A 38 11.25 -18.93 11.97
N ARG A 39 10.47 -18.35 12.87
CA ARG A 39 10.70 -17.02 13.40
C ARG A 39 11.74 -17.08 14.52
N VAL A 40 12.74 -16.22 14.41
CA VAL A 40 13.82 -16.08 15.38
C VAL A 40 13.92 -14.64 15.84
N LYS A 41 14.40 -14.45 17.06
CA LYS A 41 14.73 -13.15 17.62
C LYS A 41 16.24 -13.01 17.66
N LEU A 42 16.73 -11.92 17.09
CA LEU A 42 18.13 -11.55 17.06
C LEU A 42 18.35 -10.42 18.06
N ALA A 43 19.44 -10.47 18.81
CA ALA A 43 19.86 -9.41 19.70
C ALA A 43 21.34 -9.06 19.44
N TYR A 44 21.61 -7.77 19.27
CA TYR A 44 22.95 -7.26 19.00
C TYR A 44 23.10 -5.82 19.53
N LYS A 45 24.10 -5.60 20.40
CA LYS A 45 24.41 -4.28 21.02
C LYS A 45 23.17 -3.52 21.54
N GLY A 46 22.26 -4.24 22.22
CA GLY A 46 21.03 -3.68 22.79
C GLY A 46 19.88 -3.45 21.81
N LYS A 47 20.08 -3.73 20.51
CA LYS A 47 19.00 -3.77 19.52
C LYS A 47 18.45 -5.17 19.41
N GLU A 48 17.15 -5.27 19.21
CA GLU A 48 16.46 -6.53 18.95
C GLU A 48 15.77 -6.49 17.58
N LEU A 49 15.71 -7.63 16.92
CA LEU A 49 15.11 -7.76 15.59
C LEU A 49 14.48 -9.14 15.42
N THR A 50 13.24 -9.18 14.96
CA THR A 50 12.60 -10.42 14.50
C THR A 50 13.08 -10.73 13.08
N ALA A 51 13.40 -11.99 12.80
CA ALA A 51 13.82 -12.46 11.48
C ALA A 51 13.28 -13.86 11.17
N ILE A 52 13.32 -14.25 9.90
CA ILE A 52 12.98 -15.58 9.42
C ILE A 52 14.26 -16.37 9.12
N ALA A 53 14.36 -17.56 9.70
CA ALA A 53 15.52 -18.43 9.54
C ALA A 53 15.36 -19.36 8.33
N ASN A 54 16.33 -19.34 7.41
CA ASN A 54 16.53 -20.38 6.42
C ASN A 54 17.68 -21.29 6.85
N ILE A 55 17.67 -22.54 6.41
CA ILE A 55 18.71 -23.53 6.77
C ILE A 55 19.55 -23.85 5.54
N THR A 56 20.86 -23.93 5.72
CA THR A 56 21.81 -24.35 4.69
C THR A 56 22.83 -25.36 5.24
N THR A 57 23.37 -26.19 4.36
CA THR A 57 24.53 -27.04 4.64
C THR A 57 25.78 -26.60 3.88
N LYS A 58 25.72 -25.47 3.15
CA LYS A 58 26.77 -25.09 2.18
C LYS A 58 27.34 -23.69 2.39
N ILE A 59 26.50 -22.69 2.60
CA ILE A 59 26.90 -21.28 2.50
C ILE A 59 27.39 -20.74 3.86
N VAL A 60 26.86 -21.27 4.95
CA VAL A 60 27.12 -20.82 6.33
C VAL A 60 27.76 -21.98 7.10
N ASN A 61 28.89 -21.72 7.74
CA ASN A 61 29.58 -22.73 8.54
C ASN A 61 28.92 -22.86 9.92
N GLU A 62 29.19 -23.95 10.63
CA GLU A 62 28.80 -24.10 12.04
C GLU A 62 29.40 -22.96 12.88
N GLY A 63 28.61 -22.39 13.79
CA GLY A 63 28.97 -21.21 14.58
C GLY A 63 28.86 -19.87 13.83
N GLU A 64 28.41 -19.86 12.57
CA GLU A 64 28.12 -18.66 11.79
C GLU A 64 26.61 -18.46 11.59
N ILE A 65 26.20 -17.20 11.43
CA ILE A 65 24.86 -16.82 11.00
C ILE A 65 24.97 -15.96 9.75
N GLY A 66 24.47 -16.47 8.63
CA GLY A 66 24.33 -15.71 7.40
C GLY A 66 23.27 -14.63 7.58
N VAL A 67 23.59 -13.38 7.27
CA VAL A 67 22.66 -12.25 7.37
C VAL A 67 22.49 -11.58 6.01
N TYR A 68 21.23 -11.28 5.67
CA TYR A 68 20.88 -10.47 4.51
C TYR A 68 21.08 -8.98 4.81
N GLU A 69 21.14 -8.15 3.77
CA GLU A 69 21.41 -6.72 3.92
C GLU A 69 20.37 -6.02 4.81
N GLU A 70 19.10 -6.41 4.75
CA GLU A 70 18.05 -5.82 5.62
C GLU A 70 18.30 -6.06 7.12
N VAL A 71 18.82 -7.23 7.48
CA VAL A 71 19.16 -7.56 8.87
C VAL A 71 20.41 -6.79 9.29
N ARG A 72 21.41 -6.75 8.40
CA ARG A 72 22.66 -6.01 8.58
C ARG A 72 22.39 -4.54 8.86
N GLU A 73 21.59 -3.87 8.03
CA GLU A 73 21.29 -2.44 8.15
C GLU A 73 20.53 -2.11 9.45
N LYS A 74 19.50 -2.90 9.79
CA LYS A 74 18.68 -2.65 10.99
C LYS A 74 19.48 -2.86 12.28
N LEU A 75 20.25 -3.94 12.37
CA LEU A 75 21.10 -4.20 13.54
C LEU A 75 22.39 -3.38 13.52
N ASN A 76 22.82 -2.88 12.36
CA ASN A 76 24.14 -2.28 12.11
C ASN A 76 25.29 -3.22 12.53
N VAL A 77 25.13 -4.51 12.20
CA VAL A 77 26.12 -5.56 12.50
C VAL A 77 27.17 -5.65 11.40
N LYS A 78 28.42 -5.95 11.78
CA LYS A 78 29.54 -6.13 10.87
C LYS A 78 29.93 -7.60 10.77
N GLU A 79 30.66 -7.92 9.70
CA GLU A 79 31.27 -9.24 9.49
C GLU A 79 32.02 -9.72 10.74
N ASN A 80 31.87 -11.00 11.09
CA ASN A 80 32.47 -11.69 12.22
C ASN A 80 32.06 -11.20 13.63
N GLU A 81 31.12 -10.28 13.77
CA GLU A 81 30.60 -9.90 15.09
C GLU A 81 29.56 -10.89 15.61
N ASN A 82 29.51 -11.09 16.93
CA ASN A 82 28.58 -12.04 17.53
C ASN A 82 27.16 -11.46 17.61
N ILE A 83 26.19 -12.18 17.06
CA ILE A 83 24.75 -11.95 17.20
C ILE A 83 24.20 -13.02 18.13
N GLU A 84 23.36 -12.63 19.08
CA GLU A 84 22.60 -13.59 19.89
C GLU A 84 21.30 -13.95 19.16
N ILE A 85 21.01 -15.23 19.04
CA ILE A 85 19.81 -15.76 18.41
C ILE A 85 19.02 -16.62 19.39
N GLU A 86 17.69 -16.47 19.37
CA GLU A 86 16.75 -17.35 20.05
C GLU A 86 15.51 -17.64 19.21
N VAL A 87 14.79 -18.72 19.53
CA VAL A 87 13.46 -18.97 18.97
C VAL A 87 12.52 -17.85 19.41
N ALA A 88 11.90 -17.16 18.46
CA ALA A 88 10.93 -16.13 18.80
C ALA A 88 9.65 -16.77 19.36
N LYS A 89 9.10 -16.17 20.41
CA LYS A 89 7.75 -16.53 20.86
C LYS A 89 6.75 -16.13 19.79
N TYR A 90 5.67 -16.92 19.67
CA TYR A 90 4.54 -16.52 18.85
C TYR A 90 3.95 -15.21 19.37
N PRO A 91 3.78 -14.19 18.53
CA PRO A 91 3.19 -12.93 18.97
C PRO A 91 1.71 -13.14 19.33
N HIS A 92 1.21 -12.38 20.29
CA HIS A 92 -0.20 -12.46 20.70
C HIS A 92 -1.16 -12.12 19.55
N SER A 93 -0.72 -11.29 18.60
CA SER A 93 -1.44 -10.98 17.37
C SER A 93 -1.83 -12.21 16.53
N LEU A 94 -1.09 -13.33 16.61
CA LEU A 94 -1.52 -14.58 15.97
C LEU A 94 -2.82 -15.13 16.56
N GLN A 95 -3.00 -15.00 17.87
CA GLN A 95 -4.25 -15.40 18.51
C GLN A 95 -5.39 -14.48 18.07
N THR A 96 -5.13 -13.18 17.91
CA THR A 96 -6.08 -12.21 17.33
C THR A 96 -6.51 -12.63 15.92
N ILE A 97 -5.56 -13.01 15.05
CA ILE A 97 -5.88 -13.49 13.68
C ILE A 97 -6.74 -14.75 13.73
N LYS A 98 -6.37 -15.74 14.57
CA LYS A 98 -7.17 -16.97 14.76
C LYS A 98 -8.58 -16.66 15.25
N ASN A 99 -8.72 -15.70 16.16
CA ASN A 99 -10.00 -15.29 16.69
C ASN A 99 -10.87 -14.65 15.60
N LYS A 100 -10.30 -13.77 14.76
CA LYS A 100 -11.04 -13.18 13.64
C LYS A 100 -11.44 -14.21 12.58
N LEU A 101 -10.57 -15.19 12.28
CA LEU A 101 -10.90 -16.32 11.39
C LEU A 101 -12.10 -17.14 11.89
N LYS A 102 -12.25 -17.26 13.21
CA LYS A 102 -13.42 -17.89 13.86
C LYS A 102 -14.67 -17.00 13.88
N GLY A 103 -14.59 -15.78 13.34
CA GLY A 103 -15.69 -14.82 13.34
C GLY A 103 -15.89 -14.07 14.65
N ARG A 104 -14.93 -14.12 15.59
CA ARG A 104 -15.02 -13.34 16.83
C ARG A 104 -14.75 -11.86 16.52
N LYS A 105 -15.57 -10.99 17.10
CA LYS A 105 -15.35 -9.54 17.14
C LYS A 105 -14.04 -9.22 17.88
N LEU A 106 -13.23 -8.33 17.32
CA LEU A 106 -11.96 -7.89 17.93
C LEU A 106 -12.12 -6.62 18.76
N GLU A 107 -11.49 -6.62 19.93
CA GLU A 107 -11.39 -5.42 20.77
C GLU A 107 -10.27 -4.49 20.29
N TYR A 108 -10.26 -3.25 20.79
CA TYR A 108 -9.25 -2.25 20.40
C TYR A 108 -7.83 -2.70 20.72
N GLU A 109 -7.59 -3.25 21.91
CA GLU A 109 -6.24 -3.67 22.36
C GLU A 109 -5.67 -4.77 21.47
N GLU A 110 -6.51 -5.75 21.12
CA GLU A 110 -6.13 -6.84 20.22
C GLU A 110 -5.80 -6.34 18.81
N THR A 111 -6.60 -5.38 18.33
CA THR A 111 -6.41 -4.75 17.03
C THR A 111 -5.16 -3.88 17.00
N PHE A 112 -4.93 -3.11 18.06
CA PHE A 112 -3.75 -2.27 18.22
C PHE A 112 -2.46 -3.11 18.23
N GLU A 113 -2.43 -4.18 19.02
CA GLU A 113 -1.28 -5.08 19.06
C GLU A 113 -1.02 -5.74 17.70
N LEU A 114 -2.07 -6.19 17.02
CA LEU A 114 -1.96 -6.74 15.67
C LEU A 114 -1.36 -5.74 14.69
N VAL A 115 -1.89 -4.52 14.62
CA VAL A 115 -1.39 -3.49 13.70
C VAL A 115 0.04 -3.09 14.05
N LYS A 116 0.37 -2.99 15.35
CA LYS A 116 1.74 -2.72 15.81
C LYS A 116 2.70 -3.80 15.33
N ASP A 117 2.34 -5.07 15.47
CA ASP A 117 3.16 -6.19 15.01
C ASP A 117 3.34 -6.20 13.47
N VAL A 118 2.35 -5.75 12.71
CA VAL A 118 2.51 -5.54 11.26
C VAL A 118 3.54 -4.44 10.98
N VAL A 119 3.41 -3.28 11.63
CA VAL A 119 4.30 -2.12 11.42
C VAL A 119 5.75 -2.42 11.84
N GLU A 120 5.94 -3.18 12.92
CA GLU A 120 7.25 -3.58 13.44
C GLU A 120 7.88 -4.74 12.65
N GLY A 121 7.12 -5.37 11.74
CA GLY A 121 7.58 -6.52 10.96
C GLY A 121 7.62 -7.83 11.75
N ASN A 122 6.87 -7.91 12.85
CA ASN A 122 6.75 -9.12 13.66
C ASN A 122 5.84 -10.16 12.99
N LEU A 123 4.93 -9.73 12.09
CA LEU A 123 4.07 -10.62 11.29
C LEU A 123 4.62 -10.88 9.88
N THR A 124 4.54 -12.13 9.45
CA THR A 124 4.85 -12.60 8.10
C THR A 124 3.74 -12.27 7.11
N GLU A 125 4.07 -12.31 5.82
CA GLU A 125 3.07 -12.14 4.74
C GLU A 125 1.92 -13.15 4.82
N ILE A 126 2.20 -14.38 5.26
CA ILE A 126 1.17 -15.43 5.42
C ILE A 126 0.17 -15.05 6.51
N GLU A 127 0.65 -14.53 7.63
CA GLU A 127 -0.19 -14.14 8.75
C GLU A 127 -1.00 -12.88 8.42
N ILE A 128 -0.38 -11.89 7.75
CA ILE A 128 -1.06 -10.70 7.26
C ILE A 128 -2.14 -11.08 6.22
N ALA A 129 -1.81 -11.95 5.26
CA ALA A 129 -2.76 -12.43 4.27
C ALA A 129 -3.93 -13.20 4.92
N SER A 130 -3.64 -14.00 5.94
CA SER A 130 -4.66 -14.71 6.72
C SER A 130 -5.62 -13.73 7.40
N PHE A 131 -5.10 -12.65 7.98
CA PHE A 131 -5.93 -11.60 8.57
C PHE A 131 -6.79 -10.89 7.53
N VAL A 132 -6.22 -10.43 6.41
CA VAL A 132 -6.95 -9.77 5.33
C VAL A 132 -8.05 -10.68 4.76
N THR A 133 -7.75 -11.96 4.59
CA THR A 133 -8.74 -12.97 4.17
C THR A 133 -9.86 -13.12 5.20
N ALA A 134 -9.53 -13.14 6.49
CA ALA A 134 -10.51 -13.18 7.56
C ALA A 134 -11.42 -11.94 7.57
N LEU A 135 -10.87 -10.75 7.32
CA LEU A 135 -11.64 -9.51 7.20
C LEU A 135 -12.59 -9.55 6.00
N HIS A 136 -12.14 -10.10 4.86
CA HIS A 136 -12.98 -10.24 3.68
C HIS A 136 -14.14 -11.21 3.90
N GLU A 137 -13.87 -12.36 4.51
CA GLU A 137 -14.85 -13.44 4.71
C GLU A 137 -15.81 -13.17 5.88
N LYS A 138 -15.32 -12.58 6.98
CA LYS A 138 -16.12 -12.34 8.20
C LYS A 138 -16.63 -10.91 8.33
N GLY A 139 -16.13 -9.98 7.51
CA GLY A 139 -16.47 -8.57 7.58
C GLY A 139 -15.91 -7.87 8.82
N LEU A 140 -16.27 -6.61 8.96
CA LEU A 140 -16.05 -5.77 10.14
C LEU A 140 -17.37 -5.09 10.49
N ASP A 141 -17.70 -5.03 11.77
CA ASP A 141 -18.72 -4.07 12.21
C ASP A 141 -18.13 -2.66 12.36
N LEU A 142 -18.98 -1.68 12.69
CA LEU A 142 -18.55 -0.27 12.80
C LEU A 142 -17.53 -0.06 13.91
N ASP A 143 -17.64 -0.78 15.03
CA ASP A 143 -16.71 -0.64 16.15
C ASP A 143 -15.36 -1.24 15.78
N GLU A 144 -15.34 -2.41 15.14
CA GLU A 144 -14.09 -3.02 14.67
C GLU A 144 -13.42 -2.15 13.59
N ALA A 145 -14.20 -1.55 12.68
CA ALA A 145 -13.68 -0.63 11.68
C ALA A 145 -13.08 0.63 12.31
N ALA A 146 -13.73 1.19 13.33
CA ALA A 146 -13.20 2.31 14.10
C ALA A 146 -11.91 1.90 14.83
N ASN A 147 -11.92 0.78 15.56
CA ASN A 147 -10.76 0.27 16.30
C ASN A 147 -9.56 0.04 15.38
N LEU A 148 -9.76 -0.58 14.22
CA LEU A 148 -8.71 -0.79 13.24
C LEU A 148 -8.15 0.54 12.71
N THR A 149 -9.02 1.50 12.41
CA THR A 149 -8.62 2.83 11.94
C THR A 149 -7.78 3.56 13.00
N LEU A 150 -8.26 3.59 14.25
CA LEU A 150 -7.54 4.22 15.36
C LEU A 150 -6.19 3.54 15.62
N ALA A 151 -6.14 2.21 15.56
CA ALA A 151 -4.90 1.46 15.71
C ALA A 151 -3.87 1.87 14.65
N MET A 152 -4.26 1.90 13.37
CA MET A 152 -3.40 2.34 12.26
C MET A 152 -2.90 3.78 12.44
N VAL A 153 -3.77 4.68 12.88
CA VAL A 153 -3.41 6.09 13.16
C VAL A 153 -2.42 6.19 14.31
N ASN A 154 -2.58 5.39 15.36
CA ASN A 154 -1.76 5.46 16.57
C ASN A 154 -0.42 4.75 16.45
N THR A 155 -0.27 3.79 15.55
CA THR A 155 1.02 3.15 15.23
C THR A 155 1.82 3.93 14.18
N GLY A 156 1.17 4.82 13.43
CA GLY A 156 1.78 5.62 12.37
C GLY A 156 2.36 6.96 12.82
N LYS A 157 3.07 7.62 11.91
CA LYS A 157 3.48 9.02 12.08
C LYS A 157 2.30 9.95 11.81
N LYS A 158 2.14 10.99 12.63
CA LYS A 158 1.07 12.00 12.50
C LYS A 158 1.66 13.32 12.03
N LEU A 159 1.08 13.90 10.98
CA LEU A 159 1.42 15.24 10.51
C LEU A 159 0.53 16.25 11.24
N THR A 160 1.15 17.20 11.95
CA THR A 160 0.44 18.31 12.59
C THR A 160 0.59 19.55 11.73
N LEU A 161 -0.54 20.12 11.29
CA LEU A 161 -0.59 21.35 10.52
C LEU A 161 -1.26 22.44 11.36
N GLU A 162 -0.59 23.57 11.57
CA GLU A 162 -1.10 24.71 12.33
C GLU A 162 -2.11 25.52 11.51
N LYS A 163 -3.24 24.88 11.17
CA LYS A 163 -4.32 25.46 10.37
C LYS A 163 -5.66 25.18 11.03
N LYS A 164 -6.56 26.15 10.98
CA LYS A 164 -7.90 26.04 11.59
C LYS A 164 -8.78 25.01 10.89
N VAL A 165 -8.64 24.88 9.57
CA VAL A 165 -9.40 23.94 8.75
C VAL A 165 -8.42 23.18 7.86
N ILE A 166 -8.46 21.85 7.97
CA ILE A 166 -7.73 20.92 7.11
C ILE A 166 -8.79 20.10 6.39
N ALA A 167 -8.85 20.24 5.07
CA ALA A 167 -9.74 19.48 4.21
C ALA A 167 -9.01 18.26 3.63
N ASP A 168 -9.76 17.22 3.27
CA ASP A 168 -9.27 16.12 2.45
C ASP A 168 -10.43 15.64 1.56
N LYS A 169 -10.08 15.03 0.42
CA LYS A 169 -11.01 14.33 -0.46
C LYS A 169 -10.42 12.97 -0.74
N HIS A 170 -11.11 11.92 -0.33
CA HIS A 170 -10.75 10.55 -0.73
C HIS A 170 -11.72 10.02 -1.78
N SER A 171 -11.24 9.13 -2.65
CA SER A 171 -12.08 8.33 -3.56
C SER A 171 -11.85 6.87 -3.20
N CYS A 172 -12.91 6.10 -3.03
CA CYS A 172 -12.80 4.65 -2.86
C CYS A 172 -12.24 3.96 -4.13
N GLY A 173 -12.09 4.69 -5.24
CA GLY A 173 -11.57 4.18 -6.51
C GLY A 173 -12.60 3.38 -7.30
N GLY A 174 -12.15 2.67 -8.33
CA GLY A 174 -12.98 1.77 -9.14
C GLY A 174 -13.61 2.37 -10.41
N ILE A 175 -13.73 3.71 -10.49
CA ILE A 175 -14.06 4.42 -11.73
C ILE A 175 -12.76 4.70 -12.51
N PRO A 176 -12.61 4.18 -13.75
CA PRO A 176 -11.50 4.51 -14.62
C PRO A 176 -11.38 6.01 -14.84
N GLY A 177 -10.16 6.53 -14.74
CA GLY A 177 -9.92 7.93 -15.08
C GLY A 177 -10.56 8.93 -14.12
N ASP A 178 -10.85 8.57 -12.86
CA ASP A 178 -11.27 9.54 -11.83
C ASP A 178 -10.16 10.58 -11.59
N LYS A 179 -10.24 11.69 -12.32
CA LYS A 179 -9.38 12.87 -12.19
C LYS A 179 -9.96 13.92 -11.27
N THR A 180 -11.07 13.63 -10.59
CA THR A 180 -11.75 14.59 -9.73
C THR A 180 -10.81 15.15 -8.67
N THR A 181 -9.98 14.30 -8.07
CA THR A 181 -8.98 14.74 -7.08
C THR A 181 -8.00 15.76 -7.66
N LEU A 182 -7.53 15.52 -8.89
CA LEU A 182 -6.52 16.36 -9.54
C LEU A 182 -7.04 17.77 -9.79
N LEU A 183 -8.33 17.92 -10.09
CA LEU A 183 -8.99 19.22 -10.28
C LEU A 183 -9.46 19.84 -8.95
N LEU A 184 -9.98 19.03 -8.03
CA LEU A 184 -10.60 19.51 -6.80
C LEU A 184 -9.58 20.05 -5.80
N VAL A 185 -8.44 19.38 -5.64
CA VAL A 185 -7.38 19.83 -4.73
C VAL A 185 -6.94 21.28 -5.01
N PRO A 186 -6.57 21.66 -6.25
CA PRO A 186 -6.16 23.03 -6.55
C PRO A 186 -7.31 24.05 -6.46
N ILE A 187 -8.55 23.68 -6.79
CA ILE A 187 -9.72 24.55 -6.59
C ILE A 187 -9.96 24.86 -5.11
N VAL A 188 -9.85 23.85 -4.24
CA VAL A 188 -9.99 24.03 -2.79
C VAL A 188 -8.81 24.83 -2.22
N ALA A 189 -7.59 24.57 -2.71
CA ALA A 189 -6.40 25.29 -2.30
C ALA A 189 -6.45 26.78 -2.70
N SER A 190 -6.95 27.12 -3.90
CA SER A 190 -7.08 28.52 -4.35
C SER A 190 -8.11 29.32 -3.54
N ALA A 191 -9.07 28.63 -2.89
CA ALA A 191 -9.96 29.21 -1.90
C ALA A 191 -9.31 29.42 -0.51
N ASN A 192 -7.98 29.29 -0.42
CA ASN A 192 -7.18 29.43 0.80
C ASN A 192 -7.52 28.39 1.90
N ILE A 193 -8.01 27.20 1.50
CA ILE A 193 -8.25 26.06 2.39
C ILE A 193 -7.08 25.08 2.27
N THR A 194 -6.54 24.64 3.41
CA THR A 194 -5.43 23.68 3.43
C THR A 194 -5.95 22.27 3.14
N ILE A 195 -5.46 21.63 2.07
CA ILE A 195 -5.89 20.29 1.62
C ILE A 195 -4.69 19.35 1.31
N PRO A 196 -4.06 18.75 2.33
CA PRO A 196 -2.88 17.90 2.16
C PRO A 196 -3.25 16.51 1.61
N LYS A 197 -3.45 16.39 0.30
CA LYS A 197 -3.94 15.16 -0.33
C LYS A 197 -2.85 14.10 -0.51
N THR A 198 -3.01 12.94 0.14
CA THR A 198 -2.20 11.74 -0.11
C THR A 198 -2.98 10.71 -0.93
N SER A 199 -2.40 10.13 -1.98
CA SER A 199 -3.03 9.08 -2.80
C SER A 199 -2.23 7.78 -2.73
N SER A 200 -2.92 6.63 -2.61
CA SER A 200 -2.27 5.33 -2.71
C SER A 200 -1.95 4.98 -4.17
N ARG A 201 -1.11 3.97 -4.37
CA ARG A 201 -1.10 3.23 -5.64
C ARG A 201 -2.47 2.57 -5.85
N ALA A 202 -2.83 2.24 -7.09
CA ALA A 202 -4.07 1.52 -7.39
C ALA A 202 -4.07 0.17 -6.65
N ILE A 203 -5.08 -0.06 -5.80
CA ILE A 203 -5.20 -1.27 -4.98
C ILE A 203 -5.97 -2.35 -5.75
N THR A 204 -7.13 -1.98 -6.31
CA THR A 204 -7.89 -2.82 -7.22
C THR A 204 -7.61 -2.38 -8.66
N SER A 205 -7.72 -3.32 -9.60
CA SER A 205 -7.46 -3.23 -11.06
C SER A 205 -7.97 -2.02 -11.86
N ALA A 206 -8.70 -1.08 -11.25
CA ALA A 206 -9.15 0.14 -11.91
C ALA A 206 -8.01 1.16 -11.94
N SER A 207 -7.41 1.32 -13.11
CA SER A 207 -6.46 2.39 -13.42
C SER A 207 -7.12 3.39 -14.37
N VAL A 208 -6.34 4.34 -14.83
CA VAL A 208 -6.76 5.29 -15.85
C VAL A 208 -6.95 4.61 -17.21
N THR A 209 -7.84 5.14 -18.05
CA THR A 209 -8.07 4.61 -19.41
C THR A 209 -6.91 4.94 -20.34
N PHE A 210 -6.78 4.20 -21.45
CA PHE A 210 -5.68 4.31 -22.42
C PHE A 210 -5.37 5.75 -22.83
N ASN A 211 -6.41 6.52 -23.16
CA ASN A 211 -6.28 7.89 -23.65
C ASN A 211 -6.10 8.94 -22.55
N THR A 212 -5.93 8.54 -21.29
CA THR A 212 -5.79 9.47 -20.18
C THR A 212 -4.50 10.29 -20.30
N PRO A 213 -4.57 11.62 -20.44
CA PRO A 213 -3.38 12.48 -20.39
C PRO A 213 -2.74 12.46 -18.99
N ILE A 214 -1.42 12.39 -18.98
CA ILE A 214 -0.55 12.49 -17.80
C ILE A 214 0.64 13.40 -18.08
N VAL A 215 1.15 14.08 -17.05
CA VAL A 215 2.37 14.88 -17.14
C VAL A 215 3.57 13.99 -16.87
N VAL A 216 4.52 13.98 -17.80
CA VAL A 216 5.80 13.27 -17.64
C VAL A 216 6.94 14.17 -18.08
N LYS A 217 8.13 13.90 -17.56
CA LYS A 217 9.37 14.42 -18.10
C LYS A 217 10.09 13.26 -18.79
N GLU A 218 10.13 13.33 -20.12
CA GLU A 218 10.79 12.33 -20.97
C GLU A 218 12.04 12.98 -21.57
N GLU A 219 13.20 12.38 -21.31
CA GLU A 219 14.50 12.88 -21.82
C GLU A 219 14.74 14.37 -21.49
N GLY A 220 14.38 14.78 -20.27
CA GLY A 220 14.56 16.15 -19.82
C GLY A 220 13.42 17.11 -20.19
N LYS A 221 12.49 16.72 -21.08
CA LYS A 221 11.40 17.58 -21.55
C LYS A 221 10.07 17.22 -20.89
N ILE A 222 9.42 18.21 -20.29
CA ILE A 222 8.08 18.07 -19.71
C ILE A 222 7.05 18.07 -20.84
N LYS A 223 6.17 17.07 -20.86
CA LYS A 223 5.08 16.95 -21.83
C LYS A 223 3.87 16.25 -21.24
N ILE A 224 2.72 16.53 -21.82
CA ILE A 224 1.48 15.78 -21.56
C ILE A 224 1.38 14.68 -22.62
N VAL A 225 1.30 13.42 -22.17
CA VAL A 225 1.16 12.25 -23.05
C VAL A 225 -0.02 11.41 -22.63
N LYS A 226 -0.55 10.59 -23.54
CA LYS A 226 -1.50 9.56 -23.18
C LYS A 226 -0.76 8.42 -22.49
N ILE A 227 -1.24 8.03 -21.31
CA ILE A 227 -0.61 6.97 -20.52
C ILE A 227 -0.55 5.63 -21.26
N GLY A 228 -1.58 5.28 -22.04
CA GLY A 228 -1.61 4.03 -22.80
C GLY A 228 -0.47 3.92 -23.80
N GLU A 229 -0.26 4.98 -24.59
CA GLU A 229 0.84 5.07 -25.57
C GLU A 229 2.21 5.07 -24.90
N LEU A 230 2.35 5.76 -23.76
CA LEU A 230 3.60 5.76 -22.98
C LEU A 230 3.92 4.35 -22.47
N VAL A 231 2.95 3.69 -21.86
CA VAL A 231 3.11 2.32 -21.33
C VAL A 231 3.46 1.37 -22.46
N ASP A 232 2.76 1.42 -23.61
CA ASP A 232 3.05 0.56 -24.76
C ASP A 232 4.48 0.77 -25.27
N ARG A 233 4.92 2.02 -25.42
CA ARG A 233 6.31 2.30 -25.82
C ARG A 233 7.33 1.69 -24.87
N ILE A 234 7.06 1.69 -23.56
CA ILE A 234 7.96 1.11 -22.56
C ILE A 234 7.91 -0.42 -22.61
N THR A 235 6.72 -1.02 -22.62
CA THR A 235 6.55 -2.48 -22.60
C THR A 235 6.99 -3.15 -23.90
N GLU A 236 6.90 -2.44 -25.02
CA GLU A 236 7.39 -2.91 -26.34
C GLU A 236 8.89 -2.64 -26.53
N GLY A 237 9.59 -2.09 -25.53
CA GLY A 237 11.03 -1.81 -25.58
C GLY A 237 11.43 -0.62 -26.47
N LYS A 238 10.47 0.18 -26.94
CA LYS A 238 10.70 1.39 -27.76
C LYS A 238 11.14 2.60 -26.95
N LEU A 239 11.00 2.55 -25.62
CA LEU A 239 11.37 3.62 -24.70
C LEU A 239 11.87 3.02 -23.39
N SER A 240 13.06 3.43 -22.95
CA SER A 240 13.59 3.02 -21.65
C SER A 240 12.84 3.72 -20.52
N ILE A 241 12.30 2.95 -19.58
CA ILE A 241 11.63 3.48 -18.38
C ILE A 241 12.53 4.43 -17.57
N LYS A 242 13.85 4.23 -17.62
CA LYS A 242 14.85 5.08 -16.93
C LYS A 242 14.87 6.53 -17.44
N LEU A 243 14.32 6.78 -18.62
CA LEU A 243 14.25 8.11 -19.23
C LEU A 243 12.97 8.87 -18.87
N ILE A 244 12.10 8.27 -18.05
CA ILE A 244 10.81 8.81 -17.66
C ILE A 244 10.83 9.20 -16.19
N GLU A 245 10.50 10.46 -15.94
CA GLU A 245 10.25 10.97 -14.61
C GLU A 245 8.81 11.49 -14.51
N VAL A 246 8.23 11.39 -13.31
CA VAL A 246 6.89 11.91 -13.00
C VAL A 246 6.98 12.92 -11.86
N PRO A 247 6.11 13.95 -11.84
CA PRO A 247 6.06 14.89 -10.74
C PRO A 247 5.55 14.19 -9.47
N VAL A 248 6.29 14.33 -8.37
CA VAL A 248 5.93 13.87 -7.03
C VAL A 248 6.25 14.96 -6.01
N PHE A 249 5.72 14.84 -4.79
CA PHE A 249 6.15 15.68 -3.68
C PHE A 249 7.35 15.05 -2.97
N ASP A 250 8.38 15.84 -2.66
CA ASP A 250 9.48 15.42 -1.79
C ASP A 250 9.11 15.52 -0.30
N GLU A 251 10.05 15.15 0.58
CA GLU A 251 9.90 15.26 2.05
C GLU A 251 9.65 16.69 2.58
N ASN A 252 9.92 17.71 1.75
CA ASN A 252 9.66 19.12 2.05
C ASN A 252 8.40 19.64 1.33
N PHE A 253 7.60 18.74 0.75
CA PHE A 253 6.38 19.02 0.00
C PHE A 253 6.58 19.90 -1.24
N LYS A 254 7.78 19.90 -1.83
CA LYS A 254 8.04 20.54 -3.12
C LYS A 254 7.80 19.56 -4.25
N ILE A 255 7.29 20.05 -5.38
CA ILE A 255 7.17 19.25 -6.60
C ILE A 255 8.58 19.00 -7.14
N VAL A 256 8.94 17.73 -7.23
CA VAL A 256 10.17 17.24 -7.83
C VAL A 256 9.85 16.14 -8.84
N PHE A 257 10.63 16.05 -9.91
CA PHE A 257 10.55 14.92 -10.82
C PHE A 257 11.35 13.75 -10.25
N ARG A 258 10.74 12.56 -10.22
CA ARG A 258 11.41 11.33 -9.79
C ARG A 258 11.29 10.26 -10.87
N PRO A 259 12.32 9.41 -11.03
CA PRO A 259 12.32 8.34 -12.02
C PRO A 259 11.19 7.35 -11.75
N VAL A 260 10.56 6.88 -12.82
CA VAL A 260 9.56 5.81 -12.75
C VAL A 260 10.27 4.48 -12.57
N THR A 261 9.87 3.71 -11.54
CA THR A 261 10.46 2.40 -11.25
C THR A 261 9.82 1.27 -12.04
N ASP A 262 8.53 1.39 -12.34
CA ASP A 262 7.79 0.34 -13.05
C ASP A 262 6.52 0.88 -13.74
N VAL A 263 6.07 0.18 -14.78
CA VAL A 263 4.81 0.45 -15.49
C VAL A 263 4.04 -0.86 -15.68
N TYR A 264 2.74 -0.82 -15.43
CA TYR A 264 1.90 -2.01 -15.54
C TYR A 264 0.66 -1.73 -16.36
N ARG A 265 0.29 -2.68 -17.20
CA ARG A 265 -1.01 -2.71 -17.86
C ARG A 265 -1.93 -3.65 -17.08
N HIS A 266 -3.05 -3.12 -16.61
CA HIS A 266 -4.07 -3.95 -15.99
C HIS A 266 -4.79 -4.78 -17.06
N PHE A 267 -5.24 -5.97 -16.67
CA PHE A 267 -6.04 -6.84 -17.54
C PHE A 267 -7.27 -6.10 -18.10
N LYS A 268 -7.60 -6.39 -19.35
CA LYS A 268 -8.67 -5.73 -20.11
C LYS A 268 -10.02 -5.98 -19.41
N LYS A 269 -10.51 -4.99 -18.66
CA LYS A 269 -11.87 -4.98 -18.14
C LYS A 269 -12.80 -4.33 -19.15
N GLU A 270 -14.00 -4.88 -19.30
CA GLU A 270 -15.08 -4.22 -20.05
C GLU A 270 -15.35 -2.85 -19.41
N ILE A 271 -15.21 -1.80 -20.22
CA ILE A 271 -15.57 -0.44 -19.85
C ILE A 271 -16.94 -0.17 -20.45
N TYR A 272 -17.86 0.24 -19.60
CA TYR A 272 -19.19 0.68 -20.00
C TYR A 272 -19.20 2.20 -20.06
N LYS A 273 -19.85 2.74 -21.08
CA LYS A 273 -20.17 4.16 -21.16
C LYS A 273 -21.60 4.35 -20.67
N VAL A 274 -21.76 5.00 -19.52
CA VAL A 274 -23.07 5.31 -18.94
C VAL A 274 -23.43 6.74 -19.30
N THR A 275 -24.49 6.90 -20.10
CA THR A 275 -25.03 8.19 -20.51
C THR A 275 -26.35 8.45 -19.78
N LEU A 276 -26.42 9.56 -19.06
CA LEU A 276 -27.63 10.03 -18.40
C LEU A 276 -28.53 10.77 -19.38
N GLU A 277 -29.84 10.80 -19.13
CA GLU A 277 -30.81 11.61 -19.91
C GLU A 277 -30.43 13.09 -19.97
N THR A 278 -29.76 13.60 -18.93
CA THR A 278 -29.22 14.97 -18.88
C THR A 278 -28.07 15.24 -19.87
N GLY A 279 -27.61 14.22 -20.61
CA GLY A 279 -26.47 14.29 -21.53
C GLY A 279 -25.10 14.13 -20.86
N ARG A 280 -25.04 13.94 -19.54
CA ARG A 280 -23.79 13.64 -18.83
C ARG A 280 -23.37 12.20 -19.09
N GLU A 281 -22.07 11.98 -19.27
CA GLU A 281 -21.52 10.68 -19.60
C GLU A 281 -20.36 10.33 -18.65
N VAL A 282 -20.23 9.06 -18.30
CA VAL A 282 -19.08 8.54 -17.54
C VAL A 282 -18.68 7.17 -18.07
N GLU A 283 -17.36 6.95 -18.18
CA GLU A 283 -16.80 5.63 -18.46
C GLU A 283 -16.49 4.93 -17.13
N VAL A 284 -16.99 3.71 -16.96
CA VAL A 284 -16.93 2.97 -15.69
C VAL A 284 -16.62 1.49 -15.95
N THR A 285 -15.84 0.85 -15.07
CA THR A 285 -15.57 -0.59 -15.20
C THR A 285 -16.80 -1.42 -14.85
N LYS A 286 -16.93 -2.58 -15.50
CA LYS A 286 -17.97 -3.58 -15.25
C LYS A 286 -18.34 -3.79 -13.77
N ASP A 287 -17.33 -3.97 -12.92
CA ASP A 287 -17.52 -4.38 -11.52
C ASP A 287 -17.76 -3.18 -10.58
N HIS A 288 -17.56 -1.94 -11.06
CA HIS A 288 -17.72 -0.78 -10.20
C HIS A 288 -19.20 -0.54 -9.92
N SER A 289 -19.54 -0.37 -8.64
CA SER A 289 -20.92 -0.17 -8.23
C SER A 289 -21.31 1.31 -8.31
N LEU A 290 -22.44 1.58 -8.97
CA LEU A 290 -23.07 2.91 -8.96
C LEU A 290 -24.25 2.93 -7.99
N PHE A 291 -24.58 4.11 -7.48
CA PHE A 291 -25.77 4.31 -6.67
C PHE A 291 -27.01 4.41 -7.56
N VAL A 292 -27.92 3.46 -7.41
CA VAL A 292 -29.17 3.36 -8.16
C VAL A 292 -30.35 3.54 -7.21
N LEU A 293 -31.36 4.29 -7.64
CA LEU A 293 -32.65 4.37 -6.96
C LEU A 293 -33.59 3.31 -7.56
N ARG A 294 -33.89 2.25 -6.79
CA ARG A 294 -34.91 1.25 -7.13
C ARG A 294 -35.87 1.09 -5.95
N ASP A 295 -37.17 1.01 -6.24
CA ASP A 295 -38.22 0.82 -5.24
C ASP A 295 -38.14 1.81 -4.04
N GLY A 296 -37.77 3.07 -4.34
CA GLY A 296 -37.63 4.13 -3.34
C GLY A 296 -36.39 4.01 -2.43
N LYS A 297 -35.49 3.05 -2.67
CA LYS A 297 -34.26 2.85 -1.89
C LYS A 297 -33.03 3.10 -2.75
N ILE A 298 -32.02 3.71 -2.14
CA ILE A 298 -30.69 3.83 -2.75
C ILE A 298 -29.94 2.53 -2.48
N ILE A 299 -29.59 1.83 -3.55
CA ILE A 299 -28.78 0.62 -3.52
C ILE A 299 -27.51 0.83 -4.34
N THR A 300 -26.47 0.05 -4.06
CA THR A 300 -25.26 -0.02 -4.90
C THR A 300 -25.41 -1.19 -5.86
N LEU A 301 -25.21 -0.94 -7.16
CA LEU A 301 -25.33 -1.98 -8.19
C LEU A 301 -24.08 -1.98 -9.08
N PRO A 302 -23.43 -3.14 -9.32
CA PRO A 302 -22.37 -3.25 -10.31
C PRO A 302 -22.80 -2.72 -11.67
N THR A 303 -21.91 -2.02 -12.36
CA THR A 303 -22.20 -1.41 -13.67
C THR A 303 -22.70 -2.44 -14.69
N ALA A 304 -22.21 -3.68 -14.63
CA ALA A 304 -22.65 -4.81 -15.46
C ALA A 304 -24.15 -5.12 -15.38
N GLU A 305 -24.78 -4.78 -14.25
CA GLU A 305 -26.17 -5.10 -13.93
C GLU A 305 -27.13 -3.93 -14.17
N LEU A 306 -26.60 -2.77 -14.59
CA LEU A 306 -27.42 -1.62 -14.96
C LEU A 306 -28.26 -1.93 -16.20
N LYS A 307 -29.48 -1.42 -16.18
CA LYS A 307 -30.43 -1.51 -17.28
C LYS A 307 -30.76 -0.10 -17.77
N ILE A 308 -31.03 0.02 -19.06
CA ILE A 308 -31.56 1.27 -19.63
C ILE A 308 -32.86 1.61 -18.90
N GLY A 309 -32.95 2.83 -18.37
CA GLY A 309 -34.07 3.30 -17.55
C GLY A 309 -33.83 3.26 -16.04
N ASP A 310 -32.72 2.69 -15.56
CA ASP A 310 -32.34 2.82 -14.14
C ASP A 310 -32.07 4.28 -13.75
N TYR A 311 -32.56 4.68 -12.58
CA TYR A 311 -32.33 6.02 -12.04
C TYR A 311 -31.03 6.05 -11.25
N LEU A 312 -30.01 6.72 -11.79
CA LEU A 312 -28.73 6.92 -11.12
C LEU A 312 -28.78 8.12 -10.17
N VAL A 313 -28.29 7.92 -8.96
CA VAL A 313 -28.20 8.98 -7.95
C VAL A 313 -26.98 9.84 -8.27
N VAL A 314 -27.23 11.08 -8.67
CA VAL A 314 -26.18 12.08 -8.96
C VAL A 314 -26.38 13.34 -8.13
N PRO A 315 -25.30 14.03 -7.74
CA PRO A 315 -25.41 15.32 -7.06
C PRO A 315 -26.14 16.35 -7.94
N ARG A 316 -27.25 16.91 -7.43
CA ARG A 316 -28.04 17.93 -8.14
C ARG A 316 -27.29 19.26 -8.30
N LYS A 317 -26.49 19.62 -7.30
CA LYS A 317 -25.57 20.77 -7.31
C LYS A 317 -24.27 20.33 -6.64
N LEU A 318 -23.15 20.57 -7.30
CA LEU A 318 -21.87 20.65 -6.61
C LEU A 318 -21.72 22.09 -6.13
N PRO A 319 -21.33 22.34 -4.88
CA PRO A 319 -21.04 23.69 -4.42
C PRO A 319 -19.74 24.16 -5.09
N ILE A 320 -19.83 24.67 -6.31
CA ILE A 320 -18.71 25.31 -6.98
C ILE A 320 -18.89 26.83 -6.84
N LEU A 321 -17.89 27.44 -6.22
CA LEU A 321 -17.64 28.88 -6.17
C LEU A 321 -17.62 29.43 -7.60
N ASN A 322 -18.33 30.53 -7.83
CA ASN A 322 -18.59 31.12 -9.14
C ASN A 322 -17.36 31.23 -10.07
N ASN A 323 -17.59 31.03 -11.38
CA ASN A 323 -16.81 31.56 -12.52
C ASN A 323 -15.43 30.99 -12.90
N ILE A 324 -15.03 29.78 -12.49
CA ILE A 324 -13.83 29.15 -13.07
C ILE A 324 -14.21 28.31 -14.29
N LYS A 325 -13.90 28.80 -15.50
CA LYS A 325 -14.13 28.08 -16.78
C LYS A 325 -12.93 27.24 -17.22
N GLU A 326 -11.74 27.59 -16.78
CA GLU A 326 -10.47 26.92 -17.08
C GLU A 326 -9.51 27.15 -15.90
N LEU A 327 -8.69 26.16 -15.56
CA LEU A 327 -7.70 26.22 -14.48
C LEU A 327 -6.39 25.61 -15.02
N ASN A 328 -5.35 26.43 -15.17
CA ASN A 328 -4.04 25.98 -15.60
C ASN A 328 -3.22 25.50 -14.40
N LEU A 329 -3.18 24.19 -14.20
CA LEU A 329 -2.47 23.56 -13.09
C LEU A 329 -0.95 23.76 -13.11
N GLY A 330 -0.36 24.11 -14.27
CA GLY A 330 1.08 24.37 -14.36
C GLY A 330 1.50 25.78 -13.92
N GLU A 331 0.54 26.71 -13.82
CA GLU A 331 0.78 28.09 -13.38
C GLU A 331 0.42 28.28 -11.89
N GLU A 332 -0.43 27.42 -11.34
CA GLU A 332 -0.93 27.47 -9.96
C GLU A 332 -0.17 26.55 -8.97
N LEU A 333 0.74 25.71 -9.48
CA LEU A 333 1.59 24.79 -8.71
C LEU A 333 3.06 25.22 -8.73
#